data_AF-A0A914TKM9-F1
#
_entry.id   AF-A0A914TKM9-F1
#
_cell.length_a   1.000
_cell.length_b   1.000
_cell.length_c   1.000
_cell.angle_alpha   90.00
_cell.angle_beta   90.00
_cell.angle_gamma   90.00
#
_symmetry.space_group_name_H-M   'P 1'
#
loop_
_entity.id
_entity.type
_entity.pdbx_description
1 polymer ?
#
loop_
_entity_poly.entity_id
_entity_poly.type
_entity_poly.pdbx_seq_one_letter_code
_entity_poly.pdbx_strand_id
1 'polypeptide(L)'
;MLETLALLFLTLATVIAAICVYYNYQLSYWSRRGIPGPKGELFWGNLKEVIGRKKVNVFQIRDWSKQFPRYYGIKKGFYNNLVISDPDLAHEIFVKKFDHFHGHELHPMEEDPDKDPKMVLLILARGLRWKRLRTISNPIFSLANLKKVGLKLTFIFQSCY
;
A
#
# COMPACT_ATOMS: atom_id res chain seq x y z
N MET A 1 -6.67 48.16 20.23
CA MET A 1 -7.65 47.07 20.04
C MET A 1 -7.89 46.77 18.56
N LEU A 2 -8.15 47.77 17.70
CA LEU A 2 -8.36 47.54 16.26
C LEU A 2 -7.07 47.06 15.53
N GLU A 3 -5.92 47.69 15.81
CA GLU A 3 -4.63 47.32 15.21
C GLU A 3 -4.18 45.90 15.60
N THR A 4 -4.37 45.52 16.86
CA THR A 4 -4.08 44.17 17.35
C THR A 4 -4.97 43.11 16.69
N LEU A 5 -6.25 43.43 16.43
CA LEU A 5 -7.16 42.56 15.69
C LEU A 5 -6.75 42.45 14.21
N ALA A 6 -6.37 43.55 13.58
CA ALA A 6 -5.90 43.56 12.19
C ALA A 6 -4.63 42.71 12.00
N LEU A 7 -3.66 42.82 12.92
CA LEU A 7 -2.45 41.97 12.92
C LEU A 7 -2.80 40.48 13.11
N LEU A 8 -3.78 40.16 13.95
CA LEU A 8 -4.23 38.79 14.16
C LEU A 8 -4.91 38.20 12.91
N PHE A 9 -5.75 38.97 12.22
CA PHE A 9 -6.34 38.51 10.94
C PHE A 9 -5.31 38.33 9.85
N LEU A 10 -4.32 39.23 9.75
CA LEU A 10 -3.28 39.16 8.73
C LEU A 10 -2.35 37.97 8.96
N THR A 11 -1.95 37.72 10.21
CA THR A 11 -1.18 36.52 10.57
C THR A 11 -1.97 35.24 10.28
N LEU A 12 -3.26 35.16 10.65
CA LEU A 12 -4.11 34.01 10.33
C LEU A 12 -4.23 33.79 8.82
N ALA A 13 -4.45 34.83 8.04
CA ALA A 13 -4.54 34.75 6.59
C ALA A 13 -3.23 34.24 5.95
N THR A 14 -2.07 34.74 6.42
CA THR A 14 -0.77 34.25 5.93
C THR A 14 -0.53 32.79 6.28
N VAL A 15 -0.91 32.34 7.48
CA VAL A 15 -0.81 30.93 7.90
C VAL A 15 -1.70 30.04 7.03
N ILE A 16 -2.94 30.45 6.79
CA ILE A 16 -3.87 29.71 5.92
C ILE A 16 -3.33 29.62 4.48
N ALA A 17 -2.82 30.74 3.94
CA ALA A 17 -2.23 30.75 2.61
C ALA A 17 -1.01 29.81 2.51
N ALA A 18 -0.11 29.85 3.50
CA ALA A 18 1.04 28.95 3.57
C ALA A 18 0.63 27.47 3.61
N ILE A 19 -0.40 27.15 4.41
CA ILE A 19 -0.99 25.80 4.49
C ILE A 19 -1.54 25.38 3.12
N CYS A 20 -2.34 26.22 2.47
CA CYS A 20 -2.91 25.92 1.15
C CYS A 20 -1.83 25.70 0.07
N VAL A 21 -0.77 26.52 0.06
CA VAL A 21 0.36 26.35 -0.86
C VAL A 21 1.10 25.04 -0.58
N TYR A 22 1.37 24.74 0.69
CA TYR A 22 2.02 23.49 1.09
C TYR A 22 1.19 22.28 0.65
N TYR A 23 -0.11 22.26 0.88
CA TYR A 23 -0.97 21.15 0.47
C TYR A 23 -1.08 21.01 -1.06
N ASN A 24 -1.15 22.12 -1.80
CA ASN A 24 -1.13 22.07 -3.27
C ASN A 24 0.21 21.52 -3.80
N TYR A 25 1.33 21.91 -3.18
CA TYR A 25 2.63 21.33 -3.48
C TYR A 25 2.68 19.84 -3.14
N GLN A 26 2.03 19.42 -2.06
CA GLN A 26 1.93 18.01 -1.69
C GLN A 26 1.07 17.19 -2.67
N LEU A 27 -0.06 17.73 -3.14
CA LEU A 27 -0.95 17.04 -4.09
C LEU A 27 -0.35 16.93 -5.50
N SER A 28 0.44 17.92 -5.91
CA SER A 28 1.12 17.91 -7.21
C SER A 28 2.40 17.05 -7.25
N TYR A 29 2.67 16.25 -6.22
CA TYR A 29 3.88 15.41 -6.13
C TYR A 29 4.08 14.49 -7.36
N TRP A 30 3.01 13.84 -7.80
CA TRP A 30 3.04 12.91 -8.94
C TRP A 30 3.06 13.63 -10.28
N SER A 31 2.25 14.68 -10.43
CA SER A 31 2.22 15.48 -11.66
C SER A 31 3.55 16.17 -11.94
N ARG A 32 4.24 16.67 -10.90
CA ARG A 32 5.61 17.22 -11.02
C ARG A 32 6.65 16.20 -11.48
N ARG A 33 6.38 14.90 -11.34
CA ARG A 33 7.25 13.81 -11.80
C ARG A 33 6.80 13.22 -13.14
N GLY A 34 5.80 13.82 -13.79
CA GLY A 34 5.24 13.30 -15.04
C GLY A 34 4.49 11.97 -14.87
N ILE A 35 4.08 11.63 -13.63
CA ILE A 35 3.35 10.40 -13.36
C ILE A 35 1.86 10.71 -13.37
N PRO A 36 1.06 10.05 -14.24
CA PRO A 36 -0.37 10.27 -14.30
C PRO A 36 -1.05 9.70 -13.06
N GLY A 37 -2.26 10.18 -12.76
CA GLY A 37 -3.06 9.64 -11.66
C GLY A 37 -4.33 10.43 -11.39
N PRO A 38 -5.22 9.86 -10.57
CA PRO A 38 -6.45 10.54 -10.16
C PRO A 38 -6.14 11.79 -9.32
N LYS A 39 -6.90 12.86 -9.51
CA LYS A 39 -6.78 14.07 -8.69
C LYS A 39 -7.21 13.75 -7.26
N GLY A 40 -6.33 14.01 -6.29
CA GLY A 40 -6.63 13.81 -4.87
C GLY A 40 -7.38 15.00 -4.26
N GLU A 41 -8.20 14.74 -3.24
CA GLU A 41 -8.82 15.77 -2.40
C GLU A 41 -7.81 16.44 -1.47
N LEU A 42 -8.13 17.65 -1.00
CA LEU A 42 -7.36 18.35 0.03
C LEU A 42 -7.33 17.53 1.33
N PHE A 43 -6.15 17.48 1.97
CA PHE A 43 -5.81 16.66 3.15
C PHE A 43 -5.75 15.13 2.95
N TRP A 44 -6.76 14.54 2.33
CA TRP A 44 -6.90 13.08 2.26
C TRP A 44 -6.29 12.45 1.00
N GLY A 45 -6.06 13.27 -0.04
CA GLY A 45 -5.70 12.77 -1.35
C GLY A 45 -6.81 11.86 -1.90
N ASN A 46 -6.44 10.65 -2.30
CA ASN A 46 -7.35 9.61 -2.78
C ASN A 46 -7.79 8.64 -1.68
N LEU A 47 -7.39 8.86 -0.41
CA LEU A 47 -7.64 7.91 0.67
C LEU A 47 -9.12 7.59 0.87
N LYS A 48 -10.00 8.58 0.76
CA LYS A 48 -11.45 8.38 0.90
C LYS A 48 -12.04 7.50 -0.19
N GLU A 49 -11.54 7.60 -1.42
CA GLU A 49 -11.97 6.74 -2.52
C GLU A 49 -11.44 5.32 -2.36
N VAL A 50 -10.28 5.18 -1.70
CA VAL A 50 -9.63 3.90 -1.40
C VAL A 50 -10.16 3.24 -0.13
N ILE A 51 -10.74 3.96 0.84
CA ILE A 51 -11.25 3.38 2.11
C ILE A 51 -12.79 3.47 2.21
N GLY A 52 -13.41 4.29 1.36
CA GLY A 52 -14.82 4.63 1.45
C GLY A 52 -15.73 3.43 1.22
N ARG A 53 -16.66 3.21 2.16
CA ARG A 53 -17.65 2.10 2.13
C ARG A 53 -18.58 2.10 0.89
N LYS A 54 -18.62 3.19 0.12
CA LYS A 54 -19.49 3.32 -1.07
C LYS A 54 -19.05 2.43 -2.24
N LYS A 55 -17.76 2.07 -2.32
CA LYS A 55 -17.23 1.10 -3.27
C LYS A 55 -16.20 0.24 -2.55
N VAL A 56 -16.21 -1.07 -2.73
CA VAL A 56 -15.11 -1.92 -2.25
C VAL A 56 -13.81 -1.43 -2.90
N ASN A 57 -12.80 -1.15 -2.08
CA ASN A 57 -11.51 -0.53 -2.44
C ASN A 57 -10.89 -1.09 -3.74
N VAL A 58 -11.02 -2.40 -3.93
CA VAL A 58 -10.52 -3.13 -5.10
C VAL A 58 -11.16 -2.65 -6.42
N PHE A 59 -12.43 -2.26 -6.40
CA PHE A 59 -13.12 -1.77 -7.59
C PHE A 59 -12.62 -0.41 -8.03
N GLN A 60 -12.30 0.49 -7.10
CA GLN A 60 -11.79 1.81 -7.46
C GLN A 60 -10.38 1.74 -8.05
N ILE A 61 -9.49 0.93 -7.46
CA ILE A 61 -8.15 0.68 -8.01
C ILE A 61 -8.27 0.06 -9.41
N ARG A 62 -9.18 -0.90 -9.61
CA ARG A 62 -9.45 -1.48 -10.93
C ARG A 62 -9.94 -0.43 -11.93
N ASP A 63 -10.85 0.45 -11.52
CA ASP A 63 -11.38 1.50 -12.40
C ASP A 63 -10.28 2.49 -12.81
N TRP A 64 -9.39 2.87 -11.89
CA TRP A 64 -8.22 3.69 -12.22
C TRP A 64 -7.19 2.96 -13.08
N SER A 65 -6.95 1.66 -12.85
CA SER A 65 -6.08 0.87 -13.72
C SER A 65 -6.60 0.77 -15.15
N LYS A 66 -7.92 0.87 -15.37
CA LYS A 66 -8.48 1.00 -16.74
C LYS A 66 -8.19 2.35 -17.37
N GLN A 67 -8.16 3.42 -16.58
CA GLN A 67 -7.85 4.79 -17.05
C GLN A 67 -6.35 4.99 -17.27
N PHE A 68 -5.53 4.35 -16.44
CA PHE A 68 -4.08 4.46 -16.43
C PHE A 68 -3.46 3.05 -16.51
N PRO A 69 -3.32 2.49 -17.73
CA PRO A 69 -3.05 1.06 -17.91
C PRO A 69 -1.65 0.61 -17.50
N ARG A 70 -0.67 1.52 -17.45
CA ARG A 70 0.74 1.16 -17.19
C ARG A 70 1.12 1.30 -15.73
N TYR A 71 1.02 2.52 -15.22
CA TYR A 71 1.25 2.88 -13.83
C TYR A 71 0.57 4.21 -13.53
N TYR A 72 0.26 4.46 -12.26
CA TYR A 72 -0.27 5.74 -11.81
C TYR A 72 0.05 6.02 -10.35
N GLY A 73 0.15 7.30 -10.03
CA GLY A 73 0.38 7.77 -8.67
C GLY A 73 -0.94 8.04 -7.96
N ILE A 74 -1.09 7.53 -6.75
CA ILE A 74 -2.15 7.91 -5.83
C ILE A 74 -1.56 8.50 -4.56
N LYS A 75 -2.36 9.27 -3.82
CA LYS A 75 -1.95 9.81 -2.52
C LYS A 75 -2.88 9.32 -1.42
N LYS A 76 -2.35 8.58 -0.45
CA LYS A 76 -3.08 8.08 0.72
C LYS A 76 -2.74 8.95 1.93
N GLY A 77 -3.49 10.03 2.14
CA GLY A 77 -3.17 11.01 3.20
C GLY A 77 -1.82 11.68 2.92
N PHE A 78 -0.81 11.41 3.75
CA PHE A 78 0.55 11.92 3.57
C PHE A 78 1.44 11.03 2.69
N TYR A 79 1.00 9.81 2.38
CA TYR A 79 1.80 8.83 1.65
C TYR A 79 1.56 8.91 0.15
N ASN A 80 2.64 8.87 -0.61
CA ASN A 80 2.59 8.80 -2.06
C ASN A 80 2.78 7.33 -2.45
N ASN A 81 1.77 6.73 -3.08
CA ASN A 81 1.82 5.33 -3.51
C ASN A 81 1.82 5.26 -5.04
N LEU A 82 2.72 4.46 -5.60
CA LEU A 82 2.72 4.14 -7.02
C LEU A 82 2.00 2.82 -7.23
N VAL A 83 0.98 2.82 -8.07
CA VAL A 83 0.27 1.61 -8.49
C VAL A 83 0.82 1.19 -9.84
N ILE A 84 1.21 -0.07 -9.95
CA ILE A 84 1.75 -0.67 -11.18
C ILE A 84 0.71 -1.65 -11.72
N SER A 85 0.38 -1.51 -13.00
CA SER A 85 -0.57 -2.40 -13.70
C SER A 85 0.10 -3.14 -14.87
N ASP A 86 1.27 -2.70 -15.30
CA ASP A 86 2.12 -3.33 -16.31
C ASP A 86 2.86 -4.56 -15.75
N PRO A 87 2.68 -5.77 -16.33
CA PRO A 87 3.30 -7.00 -15.85
C PRO A 87 4.83 -6.98 -15.95
N ASP A 88 5.40 -6.30 -16.95
CA ASP A 88 6.85 -6.25 -17.13
C ASP A 88 7.50 -5.41 -16.01
N LEU A 89 6.88 -4.28 -15.66
CA LEU A 89 7.27 -3.46 -14.51
C LEU A 89 7.07 -4.20 -13.19
N ALA A 90 5.97 -4.94 -13.04
CA ALA A 90 5.74 -5.75 -11.86
C ALA A 90 6.82 -6.82 -11.69
N HIS A 91 7.19 -7.52 -12.76
CA HIS A 91 8.28 -8.49 -12.75
C HIS A 91 9.63 -7.84 -12.43
N GLU A 92 9.92 -6.67 -12.99
CA GLU A 92 11.14 -5.93 -12.66
C GLU A 92 11.23 -5.61 -11.16
N ILE A 93 10.14 -5.15 -10.56
CA ILE A 93 10.09 -4.72 -9.16
C ILE A 93 10.12 -5.93 -8.21
N PHE A 94 9.25 -6.92 -8.42
CA PHE A 94 9.09 -8.04 -7.49
C PHE A 94 10.13 -9.15 -7.68
N VAL A 95 10.73 -9.29 -8.86
CA VAL A 95 11.70 -10.36 -9.14
C VAL A 95 13.11 -9.80 -9.28
N LYS A 96 13.34 -8.91 -10.25
CA LYS A 96 14.70 -8.41 -10.55
C LYS A 96 15.25 -7.50 -9.44
N LYS A 97 14.40 -6.67 -8.85
CA LYS A 97 14.76 -5.68 -7.82
C LYS A 97 14.27 -6.05 -6.43
N PHE A 98 14.09 -7.35 -6.17
CA PHE A 98 13.57 -7.84 -4.89
C PHE A 98 14.34 -7.30 -3.67
N ASP A 99 15.66 -7.16 -3.76
CA ASP A 99 16.46 -6.66 -2.63
C ASP A 99 16.12 -5.22 -2.20
N HIS A 100 15.46 -4.42 -3.05
CA HIS A 100 14.95 -3.10 -2.71
C HIS A 100 13.46 -3.12 -2.32
N PHE A 101 12.69 -4.08 -2.83
CA PHE A 101 11.23 -4.18 -2.70
C PHE A 101 10.79 -5.46 -1.98
N HIS A 102 11.50 -5.82 -0.90
CA HIS A 102 11.28 -7.08 -0.18
C HIS A 102 10.19 -7.02 0.91
N GLY A 103 9.55 -5.86 1.12
CA GLY A 103 8.62 -5.63 2.23
C GLY A 103 7.26 -5.15 1.76
N HIS A 104 6.22 -5.57 2.48
CA HIS A 104 4.87 -5.03 2.30
C HIS A 104 4.75 -3.61 2.85
N GLU A 105 3.82 -2.83 2.28
CA GLU A 105 3.37 -1.54 2.83
C GLU A 105 2.86 -1.78 4.26
N LEU A 106 3.52 -1.18 5.26
CA LEU A 106 3.02 -1.18 6.64
C LEU A 106 2.26 0.11 6.89
N HIS A 107 1.22 0.01 7.71
CA HIS A 107 0.60 1.20 8.25
C HIS A 107 1.58 1.91 9.20
N PRO A 108 1.58 3.25 9.29
CA PRO A 108 2.56 3.99 10.11
C PRO A 108 2.43 3.72 11.62
N MET A 109 1.28 3.20 12.04
CA MET A 109 1.03 2.79 13.43
C MET A 109 1.41 1.33 13.69
N GLU A 110 1.79 0.57 12.66
CA GLU A 110 2.26 -0.81 12.84
C GLU A 110 3.72 -0.80 13.27
N GLU A 111 4.00 -1.55 14.34
CA GLU A 111 5.36 -1.80 14.78
C GLU A 111 6.11 -2.63 13.74
N ASP A 112 7.43 -2.43 13.68
CA ASP A 112 8.27 -3.15 12.73
C ASP A 112 8.17 -4.67 13.01
N PRO A 113 7.58 -5.47 12.09
CA PRO A 113 7.35 -6.89 12.31
C PRO A 113 8.66 -7.65 12.45
N ASP A 114 9.77 -7.09 11.95
CA ASP A 114 11.09 -7.71 12.07
C ASP A 114 11.72 -7.49 13.46
N LYS A 115 11.26 -6.49 14.23
CA LYS A 115 11.74 -6.19 15.58
C LYS A 115 10.97 -6.91 16.68
N ASP A 116 9.69 -7.20 16.46
CA ASP A 116 8.89 -7.94 17.43
C ASP A 116 9.16 -9.46 17.31
N PRO A 117 9.73 -10.10 18.37
CA PRO A 117 9.94 -11.54 18.38
C PRO A 117 8.62 -12.34 18.45
N LYS A 118 7.49 -11.72 18.83
CA LYS A 118 6.18 -12.37 18.89
C LYS A 118 5.47 -12.41 17.53
N MET A 119 5.81 -11.52 16.60
CA MET A 119 5.20 -11.44 15.27
C MET A 119 5.86 -12.37 14.23
N VAL A 120 5.67 -13.68 14.36
CA VAL A 120 6.23 -14.68 13.43
C VAL A 120 5.29 -14.98 12.27
N LEU A 121 4.86 -13.95 11.53
CA LEU A 121 4.03 -14.13 10.34
C LEU A 121 4.87 -14.01 9.06
N LEU A 122 4.93 -15.08 8.27
CA LEU A 122 5.68 -15.13 7.00
C LEU A 122 5.28 -14.00 6.03
N ILE A 123 4.01 -13.58 6.05
CA ILE A 123 3.46 -12.54 5.15
C ILE A 123 3.96 -11.15 5.54
N LEU A 124 4.27 -10.91 6.82
CA LEU A 124 4.74 -9.61 7.30
C LEU A 124 6.26 -9.51 7.39
N ALA A 125 6.95 -10.65 7.51
CA ALA A 125 8.40 -10.72 7.56
C ALA A 125 9.03 -10.12 6.29
N ARG A 126 10.21 -9.50 6.43
CA ARG A 126 10.90 -8.86 5.31
C ARG A 126 12.32 -9.37 5.14
N GLY A 127 12.89 -9.11 3.97
CA GLY A 127 14.32 -9.35 3.67
C GLY A 127 14.83 -10.73 4.10
N LEU A 128 15.86 -10.75 4.94
CA LEU A 128 16.50 -11.99 5.42
C LEU A 128 15.58 -12.83 6.32
N ARG A 129 14.74 -12.21 7.16
CA ARG A 129 13.79 -12.92 8.03
C ARG A 129 12.77 -13.66 7.17
N TRP A 130 12.22 -13.00 6.15
CA TRP A 130 11.34 -13.64 5.17
C TRP A 130 12.04 -14.80 4.46
N LYS A 131 13.27 -14.60 3.95
CA LYS A 131 14.05 -15.67 3.29
C LYS A 131 14.20 -16.90 4.21
N ARG A 132 14.54 -16.72 5.49
CA ARG A 132 14.68 -17.81 6.47
C ARG A 132 13.35 -18.54 6.72
N LEU A 133 12.29 -17.80 7.04
CA LEU A 133 10.96 -18.38 7.29
C LEU A 133 10.42 -19.10 6.05
N ARG A 134 10.67 -18.54 4.86
CA ARG A 134 10.27 -19.17 3.59
C ARG A 134 11.03 -20.47 3.38
N THR A 135 12.34 -20.51 3.59
CA THR A 135 13.15 -21.74 3.46
C THR A 135 12.65 -22.84 4.40
N ILE A 136 12.30 -22.52 5.64
CA ILE A 136 11.77 -23.48 6.61
C ILE A 136 10.38 -24.00 6.21
N SER A 137 9.50 -23.11 5.73
CA SER A 137 8.11 -23.46 5.40
C SER A 137 7.95 -24.12 4.02
N ASN A 138 8.82 -23.82 3.05
CA ASN A 138 8.71 -24.30 1.68
C ASN A 138 8.54 -25.83 1.53
N PRO A 139 9.29 -26.70 2.24
CA PRO A 139 9.15 -28.16 2.09
C PRO A 139 7.76 -28.68 2.47
N ILE A 140 7.02 -27.99 3.35
CA ILE A 140 5.65 -28.36 3.75
C ILE A 140 4.71 -28.32 2.54
N PHE A 141 4.91 -27.38 1.63
CA PHE A 141 4.10 -27.20 0.43
C PHE A 141 4.62 -27.99 -0.79
N SER A 142 5.51 -28.96 -0.58
CA SER A 142 5.94 -29.85 -1.66
C SER A 142 4.78 -30.70 -2.18
N LEU A 143 4.83 -31.06 -3.47
CA LEU A 143 3.82 -31.90 -4.12
C LEU A 143 3.59 -33.22 -3.37
N ALA A 144 4.67 -33.82 -2.84
CA ALA A 144 4.59 -35.06 -2.08
C ALA A 144 3.78 -34.90 -0.78
N ASN A 145 3.99 -33.79 -0.05
CA ASN A 145 3.23 -33.51 1.16
C ASN A 145 1.78 -33.13 0.86
N LEU A 146 1.53 -32.35 -0.20
CA LEU A 146 0.18 -32.01 -0.63
C LEU A 146 -0.63 -33.25 -1.04
N LYS A 147 -0.03 -34.21 -1.74
CA LYS A 147 -0.68 -35.49 -2.07
C LYS A 147 -1.07 -36.28 -0.83
N LYS A 148 -0.21 -36.32 0.20
CA LYS A 148 -0.51 -36.99 1.48
C LYS A 148 -1.73 -36.37 2.17
N VAL A 149 -1.83 -35.03 2.16
CA VAL A 149 -3.00 -34.32 2.71
C VAL A 149 -4.24 -34.62 1.89
N GLY A 150 -4.15 -34.56 0.55
CA GLY A 150 -5.26 -34.89 -0.34
C GLY A 150 -5.84 -36.28 -0.11
N LEU A 151 -4.97 -37.30 0.02
CA LEU A 151 -5.38 -38.68 0.31
C LEU A 151 -6.09 -38.83 1.67
N LYS A 152 -5.60 -38.12 2.70
CA LYS A 152 -6.27 -38.11 4.01
C LYS A 152 -7.63 -37.44 3.94
N LEU A 153 -7.75 -36.33 3.21
CA LEU A 153 -9.02 -35.63 3.04
C LEU A 153 -10.03 -36.50 2.31
N THR A 154 -9.65 -37.19 1.23
CA THR A 154 -10.55 -38.11 0.52
C THR A 154 -11.04 -39.24 1.42
N PHE A 155 -10.17 -39.78 2.27
CA PHE A 155 -10.56 -40.80 3.25
C PHE A 155 -11.57 -40.26 4.28
N ILE A 156 -11.36 -39.04 4.78
CA ILE A 156 -12.29 -38.38 5.71
C ILE A 156 -13.66 -38.17 5.05
N PHE A 157 -13.68 -37.62 3.82
CA PHE A 157 -14.93 -37.40 3.10
C PHE A 157 -15.67 -38.69 2.75
N GLN A 158 -14.96 -39.78 2.44
CA GLN A 158 -15.56 -41.11 2.23
C GLN A 158 -16.06 -41.77 3.51
N SER A 159 -15.47 -41.44 4.68
CA SER A 159 -15.91 -41.99 5.97
C SER A 159 -17.08 -41.21 6.59
N CYS A 160 -17.38 -40.02 6.05
CA CYS A 160 -18.51 -39.19 6.47
C CYS A 160 -19.80 -39.44 5.66
N TYR A 161 -19.75 -40.33 4.67
CA TYR A 161 -20.90 -40.85 3.92
C TYR A 161 -21.09 -42.34 4.23
#